data_AF-A0A4T0FYJ5-F1
#
_entry.id   AF-A0A4T0FYJ5-F1
#
_cell.length_a   1.000
_cell.length_b   1.000
_cell.length_c   1.000
_cell.angle_alpha   90.00
_cell.angle_beta   90.00
_cell.angle_gamma   90.00
#
_symmetry.space_group_name_H-M   'P 1'
#
loop_
_entity.id
_entity.type
_entity.pdbx_description
1 polymer ?
#
loop_
_entity_poly.entity_id
_entity_poly.type
_entity_poly.pdbx_seq_one_letter_code
_entity_poly.pdbx_strand_id
1 'polypeptide(L)'
;MNSEQPQSQSQDNLAAKLSQLESRKLPTRTELISSAKKLAQSDDRDSKEEAVRIWQRVAQSSVLGDDIYADAINALSELHSELGEHDKALCIIEDSLEYTHSDKRIRRTQCTLLHELGHLDEAERVSKECNLVELQDKVDDSIAINEQRDREDALKALKDTSDRFLGRFGLSTDMLNVRQGEDGKYSFNMDK
;
A
#
# COMPACT_ATOMS: atom_id res chain seq x y z
N MET A 1 74.61 -0.95 -22.30
CA MET A 1 73.67 -0.05 -21.59
C MET A 1 72.33 -0.75 -21.62
N ASN A 2 71.89 -1.20 -20.45
CA ASN A 2 70.74 -2.10 -20.30
C ASN A 2 69.43 -1.42 -20.68
N SER A 3 68.62 -2.20 -21.39
CA SER A 3 67.21 -2.07 -21.70
C SER A 3 66.32 -2.12 -20.45
N GLU A 4 65.01 -1.93 -20.67
CA GLU A 4 63.84 -2.27 -19.81
C GLU A 4 63.15 -1.05 -19.15
N GLN A 5 62.17 -0.44 -19.83
CA GLN A 5 60.73 -0.80 -19.89
C GLN A 5 59.92 -0.43 -18.63
N PRO A 6 59.07 0.63 -18.67
CA PRO A 6 58.06 0.91 -17.66
C PRO A 6 56.71 0.19 -17.92
N GLN A 7 56.65 -0.77 -18.85
CA GLN A 7 55.39 -1.41 -19.28
C GLN A 7 54.90 -2.56 -18.36
N SER A 8 55.78 -3.19 -17.56
CA SER A 8 55.39 -4.34 -16.71
C SER A 8 54.47 -3.92 -15.55
N GLN A 9 54.74 -2.79 -14.87
CA GLN A 9 53.98 -2.38 -13.70
C GLN A 9 52.52 -2.02 -14.00
N SER A 10 52.20 -1.57 -15.21
CA SER A 10 50.82 -1.27 -15.60
C SER A 10 50.02 -2.52 -15.97
N GLN A 11 50.67 -3.56 -16.51
CA GLN A 11 50.02 -4.81 -16.85
C GLN A 11 49.76 -5.67 -15.61
N ASP A 12 50.69 -5.68 -14.66
CA ASP A 12 50.54 -6.40 -13.38
C ASP A 12 49.39 -5.81 -12.55
N ASN A 13 49.20 -4.49 -12.59
CA ASN A 13 48.12 -3.81 -11.86
C ASN A 13 46.74 -4.02 -12.51
N LEU A 14 46.69 -4.19 -13.84
CA LEU A 14 45.47 -4.56 -14.58
C LEU A 14 45.09 -6.02 -14.35
N ALA A 15 46.08 -6.93 -14.37
CA ALA A 15 45.88 -8.34 -14.06
C ALA A 15 45.41 -8.55 -12.62
N ALA A 16 45.99 -7.83 -11.65
CA ALA A 16 45.55 -7.87 -10.26
C ALA A 16 44.11 -7.35 -10.08
N LYS A 17 43.72 -6.29 -10.80
CA LYS A 17 42.33 -5.78 -10.80
C LYS A 17 41.36 -6.73 -11.47
N LEU A 18 41.76 -7.38 -12.57
CA LEU A 18 40.96 -8.41 -13.23
C LEU A 18 40.78 -9.63 -12.34
N SER A 19 41.82 -10.12 -11.67
CA SER A 19 41.69 -11.21 -10.69
C SER A 19 40.88 -10.80 -9.44
N GLN A 20 40.90 -9.53 -9.02
CA GLN A 20 40.00 -9.02 -7.97
C GLN A 20 38.54 -8.91 -8.43
N LEU A 21 38.30 -8.64 -9.71
CA LEU A 21 36.95 -8.64 -10.31
C LEU A 21 36.44 -10.06 -10.56
N GLU A 22 37.29 -10.98 -10.97
CA GLU A 22 36.96 -12.40 -11.20
C GLU A 22 36.73 -13.16 -9.89
N SER A 23 37.38 -12.76 -8.79
CA SER A 23 37.14 -13.32 -7.45
C SER A 23 35.87 -12.76 -6.79
N ARG A 24 35.36 -11.61 -7.24
CA ARG A 24 34.02 -11.13 -6.90
C ARG A 24 32.99 -11.86 -7.74
N LYS A 25 32.61 -13.07 -7.32
CA LYS A 25 31.40 -13.73 -7.81
C LYS A 25 30.23 -12.76 -7.59
N LEU A 26 29.76 -12.10 -8.64
CA LEU A 26 28.58 -11.25 -8.57
C LEU A 26 27.42 -12.14 -8.13
N PRO A 27 26.66 -11.74 -7.10
CA PRO A 27 25.53 -12.53 -6.66
C PRO A 27 24.56 -12.68 -7.84
N THR A 28 24.18 -13.92 -8.09
CA THR A 28 23.17 -14.26 -9.08
C THR A 28 21.83 -13.62 -8.69
N ARG A 29 20.96 -13.36 -9.65
CA ARG A 29 19.63 -12.78 -9.39
C ARG A 29 18.85 -13.59 -8.34
N THR A 30 18.96 -14.92 -8.38
CA THR A 30 18.35 -15.83 -7.40
C THR A 30 18.90 -15.64 -5.99
N GLU A 31 20.21 -15.44 -5.85
CA GLU A 31 20.84 -15.15 -4.55
C GLU A 31 20.37 -13.80 -4.01
N LEU A 32 20.28 -12.77 -4.87
CA LEU A 32 19.73 -11.46 -4.49
C LEU A 32 18.30 -11.57 -3.98
N ILE A 33 17.41 -12.25 -4.71
CA ILE A 33 16.01 -12.45 -4.29
C ILE A 33 15.95 -13.18 -2.94
N SER A 34 16.76 -14.24 -2.77
CA SER A 34 16.78 -14.99 -1.50
C SER A 34 17.28 -14.14 -0.33
N SER A 35 18.27 -13.28 -0.57
CA SER A 35 18.80 -12.35 0.43
C SER A 35 17.78 -11.28 0.79
N ALA A 36 17.12 -10.70 -0.21
CA ALA A 36 16.10 -9.68 0.00
C ALA A 36 14.91 -10.22 0.81
N LYS A 37 14.46 -11.45 0.51
CA LYS A 37 13.40 -12.11 1.29
C LYS A 37 13.79 -12.31 2.77
N LYS A 38 15.03 -12.71 3.04
CA LYS A 38 15.52 -12.86 4.42
C LYS A 38 15.59 -11.53 5.16
N LEU A 39 16.10 -10.49 4.49
CA LEU A 39 16.21 -9.16 5.07
C LEU A 39 14.84 -8.52 5.31
N ALA A 40 13.88 -8.75 4.42
CA ALA A 40 12.49 -8.30 4.57
C ALA A 40 11.79 -8.90 5.80
N GLN A 41 12.13 -10.15 6.16
CA GLN A 41 11.59 -10.82 7.35
C GLN A 41 12.21 -10.34 8.67
N SER A 42 13.23 -9.47 8.61
CA SER A 42 13.82 -8.87 9.81
C SER A 42 12.89 -7.79 10.35
N ASP A 43 12.78 -7.70 11.67
CA ASP A 43 12.05 -6.59 12.34
C ASP A 43 12.84 -5.27 12.30
N ASP A 44 14.13 -5.35 11.98
CA ASP A 44 15.02 -4.19 11.95
C ASP A 44 14.81 -3.33 10.70
N ARG A 45 14.71 -2.00 10.91
CA ARG A 45 14.47 -1.03 9.84
C ARG A 45 15.60 -1.02 8.82
N ASP A 46 16.86 -1.06 9.27
CA ASP A 46 18.01 -1.00 8.37
C ASP A 46 18.04 -2.23 7.43
N SER A 47 17.69 -3.39 7.97
CA SER A 47 17.54 -4.64 7.21
C SER A 47 16.44 -4.52 6.15
N LYS A 48 15.29 -3.94 6.48
CA LYS A 48 14.20 -3.69 5.52
C LYS A 48 14.62 -2.68 4.44
N GLU A 49 15.32 -1.62 4.80
CA GLU A 49 15.86 -0.65 3.84
C GLU A 49 16.90 -1.29 2.89
N GLU A 50 17.72 -2.22 3.38
CA GLU A 50 18.61 -3.01 2.53
C GLU A 50 17.83 -3.95 1.60
N ALA A 51 16.76 -4.59 2.10
CA ALA A 51 15.86 -5.39 1.27
C ALA A 51 15.24 -4.56 0.14
N VAL A 52 14.79 -3.33 0.43
CA VAL A 52 14.28 -2.38 -0.58
C VAL A 52 15.32 -2.13 -1.67
N ARG A 53 16.57 -1.83 -1.30
CA ARG A 53 17.65 -1.59 -2.30
C ARG A 53 17.87 -2.81 -3.19
N ILE A 54 17.83 -4.02 -2.63
CA ILE A 54 18.01 -5.24 -3.42
C ILE A 54 16.82 -5.45 -4.35
N TRP A 55 15.58 -5.29 -3.88
CA TRP A 55 14.39 -5.43 -4.72
C TRP A 55 14.31 -4.38 -5.82
N GLN A 56 14.70 -3.13 -5.56
CA GLN A 56 14.82 -2.09 -6.59
C GLN A 56 15.80 -2.51 -7.68
N ARG A 57 16.96 -3.07 -7.29
CA ARG A 57 17.94 -3.57 -8.26
C ARG A 57 17.40 -4.76 -9.06
N VAL A 58 16.64 -5.64 -8.42
CA VAL A 58 15.97 -6.76 -9.10
C VAL A 58 14.98 -6.22 -10.13
N ALA A 59 14.08 -5.30 -9.74
CA ALA A 59 13.11 -4.68 -10.63
C ALA A 59 13.78 -3.98 -11.84
N GLN A 60 14.79 -3.14 -11.59
CA GLN A 60 15.53 -2.41 -12.64
C GLN A 60 16.23 -3.32 -13.64
N SER A 61 16.66 -4.50 -13.21
CA SER A 61 17.32 -5.47 -14.09
C SER A 61 16.33 -6.39 -14.81
N SER A 62 15.07 -6.44 -14.38
CA SER A 62 14.05 -7.37 -14.87
C SER A 62 13.32 -6.81 -16.08
N VAL A 63 12.68 -7.69 -16.84
CA VAL A 63 11.88 -7.27 -17.98
C VAL A 63 10.53 -6.80 -17.45
N LEU A 64 10.09 -5.61 -17.87
CA LEU A 64 8.79 -5.07 -17.45
C LEU A 64 7.68 -6.07 -17.76
N GLY A 65 6.85 -6.36 -16.75
CA GLY A 65 5.74 -7.30 -16.86
C GLY A 65 6.11 -8.78 -16.79
N ASP A 66 7.38 -9.13 -16.59
CA ASP A 66 7.76 -10.49 -16.22
C ASP A 66 7.41 -10.79 -14.75
N ASP A 67 7.43 -12.07 -14.39
CA ASP A 67 7.08 -12.52 -13.04
C ASP A 67 8.02 -11.97 -11.97
N ILE A 68 9.29 -11.81 -12.30
CA ILE A 68 10.31 -11.35 -11.36
C ILE A 68 10.11 -9.87 -11.06
N TYR A 69 9.76 -9.10 -12.08
CA TYR A 69 9.42 -7.70 -11.97
C TYR A 69 8.16 -7.52 -11.11
N ALA A 70 7.08 -8.27 -11.39
CA ALA A 70 5.87 -8.21 -10.58
C ALA A 70 6.13 -8.59 -9.10
N ASP A 71 6.91 -9.65 -8.86
CA ASP A 71 7.32 -10.04 -7.50
C ASP A 71 8.14 -8.95 -6.81
N ALA A 72 9.04 -8.29 -7.53
CA ALA A 72 9.85 -7.21 -6.98
C ALA A 72 9.02 -5.97 -6.64
N ILE A 73 8.07 -5.58 -7.50
CA ILE A 73 7.16 -4.46 -7.25
C ILE A 73 6.28 -4.74 -6.04
N ASN A 74 5.71 -5.94 -5.94
CA ASN A 74 4.92 -6.34 -4.77
C ASN A 74 5.75 -6.25 -3.49
N ALA A 75 6.94 -6.85 -3.49
CA ALA A 75 7.82 -6.83 -2.33
C ALA A 75 8.26 -5.41 -1.93
N LEU A 76 8.52 -4.54 -2.90
CA LEU A 76 8.83 -3.13 -2.64
C LEU A 76 7.66 -2.40 -1.99
N SER A 77 6.45 -2.58 -2.52
CA SER A 77 5.26 -1.92 -2.00
C SER A 77 4.93 -2.38 -0.57
N GLU A 78 5.07 -3.68 -0.29
CA GLU A 78 4.86 -4.24 1.06
C GLU A 78 5.89 -3.68 2.04
N LEU A 79 7.18 -3.69 1.67
CA LEU A 79 8.24 -3.12 2.51
C LEU A 79 8.05 -1.62 2.78
N HIS A 80 7.67 -0.84 1.77
CA HIS A 80 7.38 0.58 1.97
C HIS A 80 6.14 0.78 2.86
N SER A 81 5.11 -0.04 2.73
CA SER A 81 3.94 -0.01 3.63
C SER A 81 4.34 -0.31 5.08
N GLU A 82 5.14 -1.35 5.31
CA GLU A 82 5.66 -1.71 6.64
C GLU A 82 6.56 -0.64 7.26
N LEU A 83 7.25 0.14 6.44
CA LEU A 83 8.06 1.28 6.88
C LEU A 83 7.22 2.55 7.16
N GLY A 84 5.91 2.49 6.95
CA GLY A 84 4.97 3.61 7.08
C GLY A 84 5.02 4.58 5.89
N GLU A 85 5.67 4.19 4.80
CA GLU A 85 5.89 5.00 3.60
C GLU A 85 4.84 4.68 2.53
N HIS A 86 3.57 4.72 2.91
CA HIS A 86 2.47 4.27 2.04
C HIS A 86 2.37 5.04 0.72
N ASP A 87 2.66 6.34 0.71
CA ASP A 87 2.69 7.15 -0.51
C ASP A 87 3.72 6.62 -1.52
N LYS A 88 4.90 6.19 -1.05
CA LYS A 88 5.93 5.61 -1.91
C LYS A 88 5.51 4.24 -2.42
N ALA A 89 4.88 3.43 -1.56
CA ALA A 89 4.36 2.13 -1.96
C ALA A 89 3.34 2.28 -3.11
N LEU A 90 2.42 3.24 -3.00
CA LEU A 90 1.42 3.50 -4.02
C LEU A 90 2.05 4.03 -5.32
N CYS A 91 2.97 4.99 -5.22
CA CYS A 91 3.70 5.54 -6.38
C CYS A 91 4.42 4.44 -7.18
N ILE A 92 5.12 3.51 -6.50
CA ILE A 92 5.83 2.40 -7.15
C ILE A 92 4.85 1.47 -7.90
N ILE A 93 3.70 1.21 -7.29
CA ILE A 93 2.64 0.39 -7.90
C ILE A 93 2.08 1.10 -9.14
N GLU A 94 1.75 2.38 -9.03
CA GLU A 94 1.17 3.18 -10.12
C GLU A 94 2.14 3.31 -11.31
N ASP A 95 3.39 3.69 -11.03
CA ASP A 95 4.47 3.76 -12.03
C ASP A 95 4.65 2.41 -12.74
N SER A 96 4.58 1.31 -11.99
CA SER A 96 4.66 -0.02 -12.58
C SER A 96 3.46 -0.33 -13.48
N LEU A 97 2.26 0.02 -13.02
CA LEU A 97 1.03 -0.24 -13.75
C LEU A 97 0.92 0.57 -15.04
N GLU A 98 1.70 1.65 -15.24
CA GLU A 98 1.83 2.32 -16.54
C GLU A 98 2.36 1.39 -17.64
N TYR A 99 3.19 0.41 -17.27
CA TYR A 99 3.81 -0.52 -18.22
C TYR A 99 3.20 -1.93 -18.14
N THR A 100 2.55 -2.25 -17.01
CA THR A 100 1.97 -3.57 -16.72
C THR A 100 0.47 -3.47 -16.43
N HIS A 101 -0.27 -2.69 -17.24
CA HIS A 101 -1.67 -2.31 -17.00
C HIS A 101 -2.61 -3.46 -16.58
N SER A 102 -2.36 -4.68 -17.08
CA SER A 102 -3.20 -5.86 -16.85
C SER A 102 -2.62 -6.88 -15.87
N ASP A 103 -1.49 -6.59 -15.19
CA ASP A 103 -0.96 -7.55 -14.19
C ASP A 103 -1.85 -7.55 -12.95
N LYS A 104 -2.62 -8.64 -12.81
CA LYS A 104 -3.56 -8.83 -11.71
C LYS A 104 -2.88 -8.91 -10.34
N ARG A 105 -1.62 -9.32 -10.26
CA ARG A 105 -0.89 -9.39 -8.98
C ARG A 105 -0.62 -7.99 -8.46
N ILE A 106 -0.11 -7.11 -9.32
CA ILE A 106 0.19 -5.72 -8.94
C ILE A 106 -1.10 -4.96 -8.62
N ARG A 107 -2.18 -5.19 -9.40
CA ARG A 107 -3.52 -4.66 -9.12
C ARG A 107 -4.10 -5.14 -7.79
N ARG A 108 -3.86 -6.40 -7.43
CA ARG A 108 -4.26 -6.93 -6.11
C ARG A 108 -3.54 -6.18 -5.00
N THR A 109 -2.23 -6.00 -5.12
CA THR A 109 -1.43 -5.27 -4.14
C THR A 109 -1.88 -3.81 -4.02
N GLN A 110 -2.17 -3.16 -5.15
CA GLN A 110 -2.79 -1.82 -5.19
C GLN A 110 -4.08 -1.76 -4.37
N CYS A 111 -4.99 -2.71 -4.64
CA CYS A 111 -6.29 -2.78 -3.98
C CYS A 111 -6.16 -2.97 -2.47
N THR A 112 -5.25 -3.84 -2.01
CA THR A 112 -5.00 -4.05 -0.59
C THR A 112 -4.44 -2.79 0.08
N LEU A 113 -3.47 -2.13 -0.56
CA LEU A 113 -2.88 -0.90 -0.01
C LEU A 113 -3.90 0.24 0.08
N LEU A 114 -4.72 0.43 -0.96
CA LEU A 114 -5.82 1.42 -0.95
C LEU A 114 -6.84 1.11 0.14
N HIS A 115 -7.16 -0.16 0.35
CA HIS A 115 -8.04 -0.62 1.43
C HIS A 115 -7.46 -0.30 2.81
N GLU A 116 -6.18 -0.59 3.04
CA GLU A 116 -5.47 -0.28 4.29
C GLU A 116 -5.41 1.23 4.58
N LEU A 117 -5.26 2.05 3.54
CA LEU A 117 -5.26 3.51 3.65
C LEU A 117 -6.67 4.12 3.81
N GLY A 118 -7.73 3.32 3.68
CA GLY A 118 -9.11 3.79 3.75
C GLY A 118 -9.61 4.48 2.49
N HIS A 119 -8.87 4.42 1.37
CA HIS A 119 -9.31 4.88 0.05
C HIS A 119 -10.25 3.85 -0.59
N LEU A 120 -11.39 3.60 0.08
CA LEU A 120 -12.29 2.50 -0.24
C LEU A 120 -12.94 2.62 -1.62
N ASP A 121 -13.27 3.84 -2.06
CA ASP A 121 -13.85 4.08 -3.39
C ASP A 121 -12.89 3.65 -4.51
N GLU A 122 -11.60 3.96 -4.35
CA GLU A 122 -10.58 3.60 -5.32
C GLU A 122 -10.27 2.10 -5.28
N ALA A 123 -10.23 1.52 -4.08
CA ALA A 123 -10.08 0.07 -3.90
C ALA A 123 -11.24 -0.70 -4.56
N GLU A 124 -12.48 -0.22 -4.41
CA GLU A 124 -13.68 -0.81 -5.01
C GLU A 124 -13.63 -0.76 -6.54
N ARG A 125 -13.21 0.39 -7.09
CA ARG A 125 -13.03 0.54 -8.55
C ARG A 125 -12.01 -0.46 -9.09
N VAL A 126 -10.85 -0.57 -8.44
CA VAL A 126 -9.77 -1.48 -8.87
C VAL A 126 -10.20 -2.95 -8.74
N SER A 127 -10.87 -3.32 -7.65
CA SER A 127 -11.32 -4.69 -7.42
C SER A 127 -12.33 -5.15 -8.48
N LYS A 128 -13.30 -4.28 -8.82
CA LYS A 128 -14.29 -4.53 -9.88
C LYS A 128 -13.65 -4.61 -11.26
N GLU A 129 -12.79 -3.64 -11.60
CA GLU A 129 -12.12 -3.59 -12.91
C GLU A 129 -11.27 -4.85 -13.16
N CYS A 130 -10.57 -5.33 -12.14
CA CYS A 130 -9.67 -6.47 -12.25
C CYS A 130 -10.31 -7.84 -11.91
N ASN A 131 -11.61 -7.86 -11.59
CA ASN A 131 -12.35 -9.04 -11.13
C ASN A 131 -11.68 -9.74 -9.93
N LEU A 132 -11.30 -8.97 -8.91
CA LEU A 132 -10.66 -9.45 -7.69
C LEU A 132 -11.71 -9.83 -6.63
N VAL A 133 -12.46 -10.90 -6.89
CA VAL A 133 -13.62 -11.33 -6.09
C VAL A 133 -13.32 -11.43 -4.59
N GLU A 134 -12.18 -12.02 -4.22
CA GLU A 134 -11.79 -12.19 -2.80
C GLU A 134 -11.56 -10.87 -2.05
N LEU A 135 -11.12 -9.83 -2.76
CA LEU A 135 -10.93 -8.50 -2.17
C LEU A 135 -12.20 -7.66 -2.25
N GLN A 136 -13.05 -7.92 -3.23
CA GLN A 136 -14.30 -7.19 -3.41
C GLN A 136 -15.20 -7.32 -2.18
N ASP A 137 -15.44 -8.54 -1.69
CA ASP A 137 -16.27 -8.75 -0.49
C ASP A 137 -15.71 -7.97 0.73
N LYS A 138 -14.38 -7.96 0.90
CA LYS A 138 -13.72 -7.24 2.01
C LYS A 138 -13.84 -5.72 1.89
N VAL A 139 -13.72 -5.20 0.67
CA VAL A 139 -13.88 -3.77 0.39
C VAL A 139 -15.32 -3.35 0.63
N ASP A 140 -16.29 -4.12 0.13
CA ASP A 140 -17.72 -3.86 0.30
C ASP A 140 -18.12 -3.86 1.79
N ASP A 141 -17.64 -4.83 2.57
CA ASP A 141 -17.84 -4.89 4.03
C ASP A 141 -17.29 -3.64 4.72
N SER A 142 -16.10 -3.19 4.31
CA SER A 142 -15.45 -2.02 4.90
C SER A 142 -16.16 -0.72 4.56
N ILE A 143 -16.71 -0.61 3.35
CA ILE A 143 -17.56 0.51 2.94
C ILE A 143 -18.82 0.54 3.82
N ALA A 144 -19.52 -0.58 3.96
CA ALA A 144 -20.74 -0.65 4.76
C ALA A 144 -20.50 -0.26 6.24
N ILE A 145 -19.38 -0.68 6.82
CA ILE A 145 -19.00 -0.31 8.19
C ILE A 145 -18.74 1.21 8.30
N ASN A 146 -18.01 1.79 7.36
CA ASN A 146 -17.73 3.23 7.36
C ASN A 146 -19.00 4.05 7.16
N GLU A 147 -19.87 3.67 6.23
CA GLU A 147 -21.15 4.34 6.02
C GLU A 147 -22.04 4.29 7.27
N GLN A 148 -22.07 3.14 7.96
CA GLN A 148 -22.80 3.01 9.21
C GLN A 148 -22.23 3.91 10.31
N ARG A 149 -20.91 4.00 10.44
CA ARG A 149 -20.25 4.90 11.39
C ARG A 149 -20.55 6.36 11.07
N ASP A 150 -20.41 6.77 9.82
CA ASP A 150 -20.67 8.13 9.38
C ASP A 150 -22.16 8.51 9.59
N ARG A 151 -23.07 7.55 9.40
CA ARG A 151 -24.48 7.70 9.73
C ARG A 151 -24.70 7.91 11.24
N GLU A 152 -24.06 7.12 12.09
CA GLU A 152 -24.14 7.27 13.54
C GLU A 152 -23.60 8.61 14.02
N ASP A 153 -22.47 9.05 13.46
CA ASP A 153 -21.87 10.36 13.74
C ASP A 153 -22.78 11.51 13.29
N ALA A 154 -23.40 11.39 12.11
CA ALA A 154 -24.37 12.37 11.62
C ALA A 154 -25.62 12.43 12.51
N LEU A 155 -26.15 11.29 12.96
CA LEU A 155 -27.29 11.23 13.87
C LEU A 155 -26.95 11.84 15.24
N LYS A 156 -25.75 11.58 15.75
CA LYS A 156 -25.27 12.19 16.99
C LYS A 156 -25.12 13.71 16.85
N ALA A 157 -24.50 14.19 15.78
CA ALA A 157 -24.36 15.62 15.51
C ALA A 157 -25.74 16.32 15.36
N LEU A 158 -26.70 15.66 14.72
CA LEU A 158 -28.07 16.13 14.60
C LEU A 158 -28.77 16.20 15.96
N LYS A 159 -28.60 15.17 16.80
CA LYS A 159 -29.12 15.15 18.17
C LYS A 159 -28.54 16.30 18.99
N ASP A 160 -27.22 16.43 19.03
CA ASP A 160 -26.52 17.47 19.79
C ASP A 160 -26.94 18.88 19.34
N THR A 161 -27.10 19.08 18.04
CA THR A 161 -27.58 20.36 17.48
C THR A 161 -29.02 20.65 17.90
N SER A 162 -29.88 19.62 17.87
CA SER A 162 -31.28 19.72 18.25
C SER A 162 -31.44 19.98 19.75
N ASP A 163 -30.69 19.28 20.61
CA ASP A 163 -30.66 19.50 22.06
C ASP A 163 -30.15 20.90 22.40
N ARG A 164 -29.15 21.40 21.67
CA ARG A 164 -28.66 22.77 21.85
C ARG A 164 -29.73 23.81 21.52
N PHE A 165 -30.55 23.57 20.51
CA PHE A 165 -31.65 24.45 20.14
C PHE A 165 -32.80 24.37 21.16
N LEU A 166 -33.27 23.16 21.46
CA LEU A 166 -34.37 22.88 22.39
C LEU A 166 -34.03 23.30 23.82
N GLY A 167 -32.77 23.18 24.24
CA GLY A 167 -32.29 23.59 25.56
C GLY A 167 -32.50 25.08 25.84
N ARG A 168 -32.56 25.95 24.82
CA ARG A 168 -32.95 27.36 24.99
C ARG A 168 -34.37 27.54 25.53
N PHE A 169 -35.20 26.52 25.37
CA PHE A 169 -36.58 26.47 25.83
C PHE A 169 -36.78 25.52 27.01
N GLY A 170 -35.70 24.97 27.59
CA GLY A 170 -35.77 23.95 28.65
C GLY A 170 -36.26 22.59 28.17
N LEU A 171 -36.08 22.28 26.89
CA LEU A 171 -36.52 21.03 26.24
C LEU A 171 -35.30 20.20 25.78
N SER A 172 -35.52 18.90 25.52
CA SER A 172 -34.52 17.99 24.92
C SER A 172 -35.19 17.06 23.90
N THR A 173 -34.38 16.56 22.96
CA THR A 173 -34.76 15.51 22.02
C THR A 173 -35.20 14.22 22.70
N ASP A 174 -34.73 13.92 23.91
CA ASP A 174 -35.15 12.73 24.67
C ASP A 174 -36.61 12.84 25.15
N MET A 175 -37.19 14.06 25.15
CA MET A 175 -38.59 14.31 25.49
C MET A 175 -39.52 14.21 24.26
N LEU A 176 -38.98 14.08 23.04
CA LEU A 176 -39.75 14.00 21.81
C LEU A 176 -40.24 12.57 21.56
N ASN A 177 -41.55 12.39 21.60
CA ASN A 177 -42.20 11.13 21.26
C ASN A 177 -42.77 11.24 19.84
N VAL A 178 -42.15 10.53 18.88
CA VAL A 178 -42.54 10.54 17.46
C VAL A 178 -43.34 9.28 17.15
N ARG A 179 -44.57 9.44 16.66
CA ARG A 179 -45.41 8.32 16.21
C ARG A 179 -45.77 8.50 14.73
N GLN A 180 -45.49 7.46 13.93
CA GLN A 180 -45.96 7.36 12.56
C GLN A 180 -47.34 6.70 12.54
N GLY A 181 -48.34 7.40 12.01
CA GLY A 181 -49.69 6.87 11.81
C GLY A 181 -49.77 5.93 10.60
N GLU A 182 -50.84 5.14 10.54
CA GLU A 182 -51.12 4.23 9.41
C GLU A 182 -51.29 4.96 8.06
N ASP A 183 -51.59 6.26 8.10
CA ASP A 183 -51.67 7.14 6.93
C ASP A 183 -50.31 7.70 6.49
N GLY A 184 -49.22 7.29 7.15
CA GLY A 184 -47.85 7.77 6.92
C GLY A 184 -47.56 9.14 7.52
N LYS A 185 -48.51 9.79 8.21
CA LYS A 185 -48.26 11.08 8.88
C LYS A 185 -47.53 10.88 10.19
N TYR A 186 -46.64 11.82 10.51
CA TYR A 186 -45.94 11.86 11.79
C TYR A 186 -46.64 12.81 12.76
N SER A 187 -46.84 12.34 13.99
CA SER A 187 -47.29 13.15 15.13
C SER A 187 -46.19 13.24 16.16
N PHE A 188 -46.02 14.43 16.74
CA PHE A 188 -44.98 14.74 17.72
C PHE A 188 -45.65 15.17 19.02
N ASN A 189 -45.35 14.48 20.12
CA ASN A 189 -45.75 14.90 21.46
C ASN A 189 -44.49 15.09 22.31
N MET A 190 -44.56 15.98 23.29
CA MET A 190 -43.48 16.16 24.26
C MET A 190 -43.94 15.73 25.65
N ASP A 191 -43.20 14.80 26.23
CA ASP A 191 -43.39 14.38 27.61
C ASP A 191 -42.58 15.36 28.50
N LYS A 192 -43.28 16.19 29.28
CA LYS A 192 -42.68 17.17 30.21
C LYS A 192 -42.29 16.54 31.54
#